data_AF-A0A835N8S5-F1
#
_entry.id   AF-A0A835N8S5-F1
#
_cell.length_a   1.000
_cell.length_b   1.000
_cell.length_c   1.000
_cell.angle_alpha   90.00
_cell.angle_beta   90.00
_cell.angle_gamma   90.00
#
_symmetry.space_group_name_H-M   'P 1'
#
loop_
_entity.id
_entity.type
_entity.pdbx_description
1 polymer ?
#
loop_
_entity_poly.entity_id
_entity_poly.type
_entity_poly.pdbx_seq_one_letter_code
_entity_poly.pdbx_strand_id
1 'polypeptide(L)'
;MPAAATAIAHWSTPPTSLGRSQLSSTKNKSTAILSNAITTCKIKSPPPSSISKVQYGYGYSKRNSVLTGFKPFSSPVMVWQDCSVKMEIDVPVGVAYNLYSDRESIPRWMPIISSVKVLKDKPDLSRWSLKYEGLGQNIEYSWLARNMQPTPNQKIHWRSLEGVPNRGAIRFFRKGPSSCLLELTVSYEVPEVLVPVATAVQPILENLLRGGLERFAKLAKSTLAD
;
A
#
# COMPACT_ATOMS: atom_id res chain seq x y z
N MET A 1 41.40 10.80 -56.29
CA MET A 1 40.46 10.80 -57.44
C MET A 1 39.13 10.21 -56.95
N PRO A 2 38.10 11.04 -56.69
CA PRO A 2 36.79 10.59 -56.21
C PRO A 2 35.70 10.63 -57.30
N ALA A 3 34.64 9.82 -57.14
CA ALA A 3 33.34 9.98 -57.81
C ALA A 3 32.27 9.37 -56.87
N ALA A 4 31.38 10.21 -56.31
CA ALA A 4 29.95 10.35 -56.66
C ALA A 4 29.09 9.16 -56.14
N ALA A 5 27.91 9.31 -55.54
CA ALA A 5 26.88 10.31 -55.76
C ALA A 5 25.91 10.44 -54.56
N THR A 6 25.24 11.59 -54.55
CA THR A 6 24.13 12.10 -53.75
C THR A 6 22.87 11.24 -53.80
N ALA A 7 22.11 11.20 -52.69
CA ALA A 7 20.65 11.20 -52.73
C ALA A 7 20.07 11.77 -51.43
N ILE A 8 19.45 12.95 -51.56
CA ILE A 8 18.64 13.65 -50.56
C ILE A 8 17.19 13.22 -50.78
N ALA A 9 16.48 12.87 -49.71
CA ALA A 9 15.02 12.76 -49.73
C ALA A 9 14.43 13.65 -48.64
N HIS A 10 14.05 14.86 -49.05
CA HIS A 10 13.06 15.71 -48.37
C HIS A 10 11.69 15.04 -48.49
N TRP A 11 10.90 15.00 -47.43
CA TRP A 11 9.43 15.02 -47.54
C TRP A 11 8.82 16.09 -46.66
N SER A 12 8.02 16.91 -47.34
CA SER A 12 7.34 18.11 -46.89
C SER A 12 5.98 17.77 -46.29
N THR A 13 5.59 18.50 -45.26
CA THR A 13 4.18 18.75 -44.88
C THR A 13 3.46 19.55 -45.97
N PRO A 14 2.12 19.41 -46.08
CA PRO A 14 1.24 20.60 -46.06
C PRO A 14 -0.18 20.28 -45.45
N PRO A 15 -1.20 21.17 -45.46
CA PRO A 15 -1.41 22.11 -44.35
C PRO A 15 -2.93 22.36 -43.98
N THR A 16 -3.20 23.27 -43.02
CA THR A 16 -4.38 24.21 -42.91
C THR A 16 -5.82 23.59 -42.87
N SER A 17 -6.81 23.94 -42.04
CA SER A 17 -7.06 24.94 -40.99
C SER A 17 -8.52 24.90 -40.49
N LEU A 18 -8.75 25.57 -39.35
CA LEU A 18 -9.94 26.38 -38.97
C LEU A 18 -11.27 25.68 -38.61
N GLY A 19 -11.71 25.95 -37.38
CA GLY A 19 -13.08 25.73 -36.93
C GLY A 19 -13.30 26.13 -35.46
N ARG A 20 -13.58 27.42 -35.24
CA ARG A 20 -13.87 28.07 -33.95
C ARG A 20 -15.35 27.96 -33.59
N SER A 21 -15.67 27.65 -32.33
CA SER A 21 -16.83 28.16 -31.54
C SER A 21 -16.66 27.65 -30.10
N GLN A 22 -16.38 28.48 -29.08
CA GLN A 22 -17.28 29.38 -28.34
C GLN A 22 -18.65 28.77 -28.04
N LEU A 23 -18.81 28.26 -26.82
CA LEU A 23 -20.06 28.38 -26.07
C LEU A 23 -19.76 28.51 -24.56
N SER A 24 -19.94 29.73 -24.07
CA SER A 24 -20.08 30.09 -22.66
C SER A 24 -21.52 29.87 -22.17
N SER A 25 -21.70 29.93 -20.85
CA SER A 25 -22.96 29.95 -20.07
C SER A 25 -23.24 28.59 -19.40
N THR A 26 -23.53 28.46 -18.09
CA THR A 26 -24.05 29.43 -17.13
C THR A 26 -23.82 28.93 -15.70
N LYS A 27 -23.67 29.91 -14.80
CA LYS A 27 -23.96 29.93 -13.36
C LYS A 27 -24.74 28.72 -12.81
N ASN A 28 -24.31 28.22 -11.65
CA ASN A 28 -25.22 28.12 -10.51
C ASN A 28 -24.45 28.24 -9.18
N LYS A 29 -24.70 29.37 -8.51
CA LYS A 29 -24.48 29.56 -7.08
C LYS A 29 -25.69 28.96 -6.38
N SER A 30 -25.49 28.02 -5.47
CA SER A 30 -26.48 27.71 -4.42
C SER A 30 -25.77 27.64 -3.09
N THR A 31 -25.80 28.79 -2.43
CA THR A 31 -25.72 28.96 -0.98
C THR A 31 -26.81 28.15 -0.29
N ALA A 32 -26.44 27.30 0.66
CA ALA A 32 -27.35 26.85 1.70
C ALA A 32 -26.65 27.00 3.04
N ILE A 33 -26.91 28.14 3.67
CA ILE A 33 -26.63 28.38 5.08
C ILE A 33 -27.65 27.55 5.86
N LEU A 34 -27.21 26.47 6.50
CA LEU A 34 -28.02 25.76 7.49
C LEU A 34 -27.63 26.29 8.88
N SER A 35 -28.51 27.14 9.37
CA SER A 35 -28.52 27.73 10.70
C SER A 35 -28.69 26.62 11.75
N ASN A 36 -27.69 26.41 12.60
CA ASN A 36 -27.83 25.59 13.80
C ASN A 36 -28.62 26.39 14.85
N ALA A 37 -29.91 26.09 14.98
CA ALA A 37 -30.71 26.56 16.10
C ALA A 37 -30.39 25.69 17.34
N ILE A 38 -29.76 26.33 18.32
CA ILE A 38 -29.48 25.78 19.64
C ILE A 38 -30.80 25.76 20.43
N THR A 39 -31.42 24.58 20.56
CA THR A 39 -32.54 24.38 21.49
C THR A 39 -31.98 24.09 22.87
N THR A 40 -31.98 25.11 23.72
CA THR A 40 -31.71 25.00 25.16
C THR A 40 -32.86 24.27 25.86
N CYS A 41 -32.68 23.00 26.21
CA CYS A 41 -33.59 22.29 27.12
C CYS A 41 -33.21 22.64 28.58
N LYS A 42 -34.04 23.47 29.21
CA LYS A 42 -33.98 23.80 30.64
C LYS A 42 -34.26 22.54 31.47
N ILE A 43 -33.25 22.04 32.18
CA ILE A 43 -33.39 20.99 33.19
C ILE A 43 -33.96 21.65 34.45
N LYS A 44 -35.22 21.36 34.78
CA LYS A 44 -35.81 21.67 36.11
C LYS A 44 -35.45 20.53 37.06
N SER A 45 -34.80 20.88 38.17
CA SER A 45 -34.55 19.99 39.31
C SER A 45 -35.85 19.75 40.11
N PRO A 46 -36.09 18.53 40.63
CA PRO A 46 -37.15 18.28 41.61
C PRO A 46 -36.67 18.52 43.06
N PRO A 47 -37.58 18.80 44.01
CA PRO A 47 -37.24 19.06 45.41
C PRO A 47 -37.05 17.76 46.21
N PRO A 48 -36.40 17.78 47.40
CA PRO A 48 -36.25 16.61 48.24
C PRO A 48 -37.45 16.48 49.19
N SER A 49 -38.01 15.28 49.30
CA SER A 49 -38.92 14.94 50.41
C SER A 49 -38.55 13.58 50.99
N SER A 50 -37.95 13.68 52.18
CA SER A 50 -38.25 12.95 53.41
C SER A 50 -38.40 11.43 53.39
N ILE A 51 -37.48 10.85 54.15
CA ILE A 51 -37.35 9.48 54.64
C ILE A 51 -38.64 8.98 55.29
N SER A 52 -39.07 7.79 54.89
CA SER A 52 -39.85 6.89 55.75
C SER A 52 -39.27 5.47 55.62
N LYS A 53 -38.62 5.03 56.71
CA LYS A 53 -38.22 3.64 56.95
C LYS A 53 -39.47 2.77 57.04
N VAL A 54 -39.54 1.71 56.24
CA VAL A 54 -40.28 0.50 56.59
C VAL A 54 -39.40 -0.69 56.25
N GLN A 55 -39.12 -1.47 57.28
CA GLN A 55 -38.23 -2.61 57.31
C GLN A 55 -39.08 -3.82 57.67
N TYR A 56 -39.33 -4.73 56.74
CA TYR A 56 -39.81 -6.08 57.04
C TYR A 56 -39.37 -7.06 55.95
N GLY A 57 -38.90 -8.23 56.39
CA GLY A 57 -39.04 -9.47 55.62
C GLY A 57 -37.77 -10.02 54.98
N TYR A 58 -37.17 -10.99 55.65
CA TYR A 58 -36.27 -11.98 55.08
C TYR A 58 -36.85 -12.61 53.80
N GLY A 59 -36.07 -12.65 52.73
CA GLY A 59 -36.42 -13.31 51.47
C GLY A 59 -35.19 -13.43 50.58
N TYR A 60 -34.33 -14.41 50.86
CA TYR A 60 -33.23 -14.79 50.00
C TYR A 60 -33.80 -15.45 48.73
N SER A 61 -34.02 -14.67 47.68
CA SER A 61 -34.32 -15.21 46.35
C SER A 61 -33.04 -15.16 45.51
N LYS A 62 -32.27 -16.26 45.53
CA LYS A 62 -31.26 -16.56 44.52
C LYS A 62 -31.98 -16.73 43.18
N ARG A 63 -32.13 -15.63 42.44
CA ARG A 63 -32.38 -15.72 41.00
C ARG A 63 -31.10 -16.23 40.36
N ASN A 64 -31.07 -17.52 40.02
CA ASN A 64 -30.13 -18.03 39.04
C ASN A 64 -30.45 -17.37 37.70
N SER A 65 -29.76 -16.27 37.38
CA SER A 65 -29.73 -15.79 36.00
C SER A 65 -28.84 -16.75 35.21
N VAL A 66 -29.44 -17.82 34.70
CA VAL A 66 -28.92 -18.53 33.55
C VAL A 66 -29.20 -17.65 32.34
N LEU A 67 -28.38 -16.61 32.18
CA LEU A 67 -28.20 -15.97 30.88
C LEU A 67 -26.83 -16.42 30.40
N THR A 68 -26.88 -17.37 29.48
CA THR A 68 -25.76 -17.83 28.66
C THR A 68 -24.95 -16.63 28.21
N GLY A 69 -23.76 -16.45 28.79
CA GLY A 69 -22.83 -15.42 28.37
C GLY A 69 -22.47 -15.66 26.92
N PHE A 70 -23.01 -14.82 26.02
CA PHE A 70 -22.39 -14.60 24.73
C PHE A 70 -20.98 -14.13 25.03
N LYS A 71 -19.99 -15.01 24.87
CA LYS A 71 -18.59 -14.60 24.89
C LYS A 71 -18.46 -13.51 23.83
N PRO A 72 -17.95 -12.31 24.16
CA PRO A 72 -17.65 -11.32 23.13
C PRO A 72 -16.71 -12.00 22.12
N PHE A 73 -17.00 -11.88 20.83
CA PHE A 73 -16.12 -12.37 19.77
C PHE A 73 -14.74 -11.76 20.00
N SER A 74 -13.80 -12.54 20.55
CA SER A 74 -12.40 -12.15 20.61
C SER A 74 -11.94 -11.96 19.18
N SER A 75 -11.40 -10.79 18.85
CA SER A 75 -10.79 -10.55 17.54
C SER A 75 -9.82 -11.70 17.23
N PRO A 76 -9.81 -12.21 15.98
CA PRO A 76 -8.94 -13.32 15.63
C PRO A 76 -7.49 -12.94 15.92
N VAL A 77 -6.73 -13.90 16.45
CA VAL A 77 -5.29 -13.75 16.62
C VAL A 77 -4.68 -13.63 15.23
N MET A 78 -3.86 -12.59 15.02
CA MET A 78 -3.17 -12.32 13.77
C MET A 78 -1.74 -12.85 13.84
N VAL A 79 -1.30 -13.54 12.79
CA VAL A 79 0.03 -14.15 12.69
C VAL A 79 0.76 -13.59 11.47
N TRP A 80 2.03 -13.24 11.64
CA TRP A 80 2.90 -12.77 10.55
C TRP A 80 3.45 -13.95 9.76
N GLN A 81 3.27 -13.90 8.44
CA GLN A 81 3.86 -14.83 7.49
C GLN A 81 4.98 -14.13 6.74
N ASP A 82 6.16 -14.74 6.71
CA ASP A 82 7.35 -14.19 6.08
C ASP A 82 7.64 -14.89 4.74
N CYS A 83 7.99 -14.12 3.72
CA CYS A 83 8.38 -14.59 2.40
C CYS A 83 9.69 -13.90 2.01
N SER A 84 10.75 -14.66 1.71
CA SER A 84 12.08 -14.12 1.43
C SER A 84 12.69 -14.70 0.15
N VAL A 85 13.29 -13.84 -0.66
CA VAL A 85 13.98 -14.22 -1.90
C VAL A 85 15.35 -13.56 -1.94
N LYS A 86 16.36 -14.34 -2.36
CA LYS A 86 17.72 -13.87 -2.60
C LYS A 86 18.08 -13.95 -4.07
N MET A 87 18.84 -12.97 -4.56
CA MET A 87 19.32 -12.93 -5.93
C MET A 87 20.64 -12.16 -6.03
N GLU A 88 21.66 -12.77 -6.61
CA GLU A 88 22.88 -12.07 -7.00
C GLU A 88 22.69 -11.41 -8.37
N ILE A 89 23.18 -10.18 -8.52
CA ILE A 89 23.04 -9.39 -9.75
C ILE A 89 24.38 -8.73 -10.13
N ASP A 90 24.63 -8.64 -11.43
CA ASP A 90 25.89 -8.13 -12.01
C ASP A 90 25.95 -6.60 -12.08
N VAL A 91 25.62 -5.91 -10.98
CA VAL A 91 25.75 -4.45 -10.88
C VAL A 91 26.40 -4.04 -9.56
N PRO A 92 27.12 -2.90 -9.50
CA PRO A 92 27.60 -2.35 -8.25
C PRO A 92 26.44 -2.07 -7.28
N VAL A 93 26.66 -2.32 -5.98
CA VAL A 93 25.63 -2.16 -4.94
C VAL A 93 24.96 -0.78 -4.92
N GLY A 94 25.71 0.29 -5.23
CA GLY A 94 25.17 1.64 -5.27
C GLY A 94 24.17 1.87 -6.40
N VAL A 95 24.38 1.21 -7.55
CA VAL A 95 23.46 1.28 -8.69
C VAL A 95 22.17 0.57 -8.33
N ALA A 96 22.26 -0.65 -7.80
CA ALA A 96 21.09 -1.40 -7.34
C ALA A 96 20.31 -0.61 -6.27
N TYR A 97 21.01 -0.06 -5.29
CA TYR A 97 20.39 0.70 -4.21
C TYR A 97 19.68 1.96 -4.72
N ASN A 98 20.31 2.74 -5.61
CA ASN A 98 19.74 3.96 -6.16
C ASN A 98 18.50 3.67 -7.01
N LEU A 99 18.56 2.64 -7.87
CA LEU A 99 17.42 2.21 -8.68
C LEU A 99 16.24 1.75 -7.81
N TYR A 100 16.52 0.95 -6.78
CA TYR A 100 15.47 0.47 -5.88
C TYR A 100 14.88 1.59 -5.01
N SER A 101 15.68 2.63 -4.70
CA SER A 101 15.23 3.79 -3.92
C SER A 101 14.17 4.61 -4.65
N ASP A 102 14.17 4.60 -5.99
CA ASP A 102 13.08 5.14 -6.80
C ASP A 102 11.86 4.20 -6.76
N ARG A 103 11.07 4.34 -5.70
CA ARG A 103 9.87 3.51 -5.48
C ARG A 103 8.82 3.64 -6.57
N GLU A 104 8.72 4.78 -7.26
CA GLU A 104 7.74 4.97 -8.33
C GLU A 104 8.10 4.17 -9.59
N SER A 105 9.36 3.75 -9.72
CA SER A 105 9.82 2.85 -10.79
C SER A 105 9.47 1.38 -10.58
N ILE A 106 9.08 0.97 -9.36
CA ILE A 106 8.85 -0.44 -8.99
C ILE A 106 7.90 -1.17 -9.96
N PRO A 107 6.76 -0.59 -10.40
CA PRO A 107 5.87 -1.24 -11.37
C PRO A 107 6.55 -1.63 -12.69
N ARG A 108 7.68 -1.00 -13.06
CA ARG A 108 8.41 -1.31 -14.31
C ARG A 108 9.04 -2.71 -14.29
N TRP A 109 9.35 -3.24 -13.11
CA TRP A 109 10.01 -4.54 -12.94
C TRP A 109 9.25 -5.50 -12.01
N MET A 110 8.28 -5.02 -11.24
CA MET A 110 7.42 -5.81 -10.36
C MET A 110 5.94 -5.69 -10.79
N PRO A 111 5.47 -6.48 -11.78
CA PRO A 111 4.14 -6.33 -12.40
C PRO A 111 2.96 -6.53 -11.46
N ILE A 112 3.14 -7.27 -10.36
CA ILE A 112 2.09 -7.43 -9.35
C ILE A 112 1.75 -6.09 -8.67
N ILE A 113 2.70 -5.16 -8.64
CA ILE A 113 2.49 -3.79 -8.16
C ILE A 113 2.06 -2.94 -9.36
N SER A 114 0.81 -2.50 -9.35
CA SER A 114 0.23 -1.71 -10.44
C SER A 114 0.59 -0.23 -10.36
N SER A 115 0.77 0.31 -9.14
CA SER A 115 1.24 1.68 -8.96
C SER A 115 1.91 1.90 -7.61
N VAL A 116 2.85 2.84 -7.61
CA VAL A 116 3.41 3.43 -6.39
C VAL A 116 3.43 4.94 -6.57
N LYS A 117 2.91 5.67 -5.59
CA LYS A 117 2.88 7.14 -5.57
C LYS A 117 3.42 7.67 -4.26
N VAL A 118 4.53 8.40 -4.31
CA VAL A 118 5.10 9.07 -3.15
C VAL A 118 4.28 10.32 -2.83
N LEU A 119 3.96 10.52 -1.56
CA LEU A 119 3.19 11.70 -1.14
C LEU A 119 4.10 12.94 -1.22
N LYS A 120 3.65 13.97 -1.94
CA LYS A 120 4.44 15.21 -2.16
C LYS A 120 4.85 15.89 -0.85
N ASP A 121 3.92 15.96 0.11
CA ASP A 121 4.15 16.65 1.39
C ASP A 121 4.89 15.77 2.42
N LYS A 122 4.91 14.45 2.20
CA LYS A 122 5.46 13.45 3.12
C LYS A 122 6.20 12.37 2.33
N PRO A 123 7.44 12.63 1.90
CA PRO A 123 8.18 11.71 1.04
C PRO A 123 8.53 10.40 1.73
N ASP A 124 8.45 10.29 3.05
CA ASP A 124 8.54 9.01 3.77
C ASP A 124 7.32 8.11 3.51
N LEU A 125 6.19 8.66 3.05
CA LEU A 125 4.97 7.92 2.77
C LEU A 125 4.78 7.68 1.27
N SER A 126 4.28 6.49 0.93
CA SER A 126 3.83 6.20 -0.43
C SER A 126 2.57 5.34 -0.43
N ARG A 127 1.66 5.64 -1.37
CA ARG A 127 0.47 4.86 -1.68
C ARG A 127 0.85 3.79 -2.70
N TRP A 128 0.51 2.55 -2.40
CA TRP A 128 0.77 1.39 -3.26
C TRP A 128 -0.55 0.80 -3.72
N SER A 129 -0.55 0.22 -4.92
CA SER A 129 -1.64 -0.58 -5.43
C SER A 129 -1.10 -1.86 -6.03
N LEU A 130 -1.75 -2.98 -5.73
CA LEU A 130 -1.50 -4.30 -6.26
C LEU A 130 -2.69 -4.71 -7.12
N LYS A 131 -2.41 -5.24 -8.31
CA LYS A 131 -3.42 -5.89 -9.14
C LYS A 131 -2.88 -7.25 -9.55
N TYR A 132 -3.62 -8.30 -9.23
CA TYR A 132 -3.24 -9.66 -9.54
C TYR A 132 -4.47 -10.41 -10.03
N GLU A 133 -4.36 -11.00 -11.22
CA GLU A 133 -5.37 -11.91 -11.73
C GLU A 133 -4.94 -13.33 -11.36
N GLY A 134 -5.73 -13.98 -10.51
CA GLY A 134 -5.43 -15.32 -10.02
C GLY A 134 -6.69 -16.05 -9.61
N LEU A 135 -6.72 -17.37 -9.83
CA LEU A 135 -7.88 -18.22 -9.51
C LEU A 135 -9.19 -17.74 -10.16
N GLY A 136 -9.11 -17.10 -11.33
CA GLY A 136 -10.26 -16.54 -12.04
C GLY A 136 -10.86 -15.27 -11.39
N GLN A 137 -10.16 -14.66 -10.44
CA GLN A 137 -10.57 -13.42 -9.78
C GLN A 137 -9.53 -12.31 -9.98
N ASN A 138 -10.03 -11.08 -10.11
CA ASN A 138 -9.22 -9.88 -10.13
C ASN A 138 -9.08 -9.37 -8.71
N ILE A 139 -7.88 -9.53 -8.16
CA ILE A 139 -7.53 -9.09 -6.82
C ILE A 139 -6.89 -7.71 -6.93
N GLU A 140 -7.53 -6.72 -6.32
CA GLU A 140 -7.01 -5.36 -6.23
C GLU A 140 -6.93 -4.92 -4.77
N TYR A 141 -5.73 -4.55 -4.33
CA TYR A 141 -5.49 -4.04 -2.99
C TYR A 141 -4.70 -2.75 -3.04
N SER A 142 -4.95 -1.86 -2.08
CA SER A 142 -4.16 -0.66 -1.88
C SER A 142 -3.79 -0.50 -0.40
N TRP A 143 -2.60 0.06 -0.15
CA TRP A 143 -2.13 0.37 1.19
C TRP A 143 -1.29 1.64 1.19
N LEU A 144 -1.26 2.29 2.36
CA LEU A 144 -0.28 3.34 2.64
C LEU A 144 0.90 2.71 3.34
N ALA A 145 2.12 2.95 2.87
CA ALA A 145 3.32 2.49 3.55
C ALA A 145 4.19 3.68 3.96
N ARG A 146 4.80 3.56 5.14
CA ARG A 146 5.92 4.39 5.56
C ARG A 146 7.22 3.68 5.24
N ASN A 147 8.09 4.36 4.50
CA ASN A 147 9.49 4.01 4.38
C ASN A 147 10.21 4.46 5.66
N MET A 148 10.88 3.52 6.31
CA MET A 148 11.66 3.79 7.50
C MET A 148 13.01 4.40 7.11
N GLN A 149 13.79 4.90 8.09
CA GLN A 149 15.11 5.48 7.82
C GLN A 149 15.99 4.49 7.03
N PRO A 150 16.32 4.78 5.76
CA PRO A 150 17.11 3.87 4.96
C PRO A 150 18.58 3.89 5.40
N THR A 151 19.27 2.79 5.16
CA THR A 151 20.72 2.69 5.35
C THR A 151 21.37 2.62 3.97
N PRO A 152 22.06 3.69 3.51
CA PRO A 152 22.60 3.77 2.15
C PRO A 152 23.40 2.54 1.75
N ASN A 153 23.12 2.01 0.55
CA ASN A 153 23.77 0.82 -0.03
C ASN A 153 23.65 -0.47 0.80
N GLN A 154 22.78 -0.51 1.81
CA GLN A 154 22.66 -1.65 2.73
C GLN A 154 21.22 -2.10 2.93
N LYS A 155 20.27 -1.17 3.15
CA LYS A 155 18.90 -1.54 3.50
C LYS A 155 17.88 -0.45 3.18
N ILE A 156 16.77 -0.85 2.56
CA ILE A 156 15.53 -0.07 2.47
C ILE A 156 14.43 -0.93 3.10
N HIS A 157 13.62 -0.34 3.98
CA HIS A 157 12.58 -1.10 4.69
C HIS A 157 11.34 -0.24 4.96
N TRP A 158 10.20 -0.89 5.01
CA TRP A 158 8.90 -0.23 5.09
C TRP A 158 7.92 -0.99 5.98
N ARG A 159 6.86 -0.29 6.37
CA ARG A 159 5.69 -0.84 7.07
C ARG A 159 4.42 -0.16 6.59
N SER A 160 3.36 -0.93 6.38
CA SER A 160 2.03 -0.40 6.10
C SER A 160 1.46 0.35 7.31
N LEU A 161 0.81 1.47 7.04
CA LEU A 161 0.04 2.24 8.02
C LEU A 161 -1.47 2.00 7.89
N GLU A 162 -1.94 1.69 6.68
CA GLU A 162 -3.35 1.53 6.32
C GLU A 162 -3.49 0.45 5.25
N GLY A 163 -4.68 -0.15 5.12
CA GLY A 163 -4.98 -1.16 4.10
C GLY A 163 -4.42 -2.52 4.50
N VAL A 164 -3.82 -3.24 3.55
CA VAL A 164 -3.25 -4.57 3.77
C VAL A 164 -2.08 -4.50 4.77
N PRO A 165 -2.16 -5.15 5.94
CA PRO A 165 -1.04 -5.20 6.89
C PRO A 165 0.16 -5.92 6.26
N ASN A 166 1.20 -5.17 5.95
CA ASN A 166 2.44 -5.69 5.41
C ASN A 166 3.65 -4.90 5.89
N ARG A 167 4.81 -5.55 5.87
CA ARG A 167 6.11 -4.93 6.10
C ARG A 167 7.13 -5.62 5.24
N GLY A 168 8.27 -4.99 5.04
CA GLY A 168 9.33 -5.63 4.29
C GLY A 168 10.64 -4.88 4.35
N ALA A 169 11.66 -5.54 3.82
CA ALA A 169 12.98 -4.97 3.66
C ALA A 169 13.64 -5.57 2.43
N ILE A 170 14.33 -4.73 1.67
CA ILE A 170 15.36 -5.15 0.73
C ILE A 170 16.71 -4.87 1.38
N ARG A 171 17.57 -5.88 1.43
CA ARG A 171 18.95 -5.77 1.90
C ARG A 171 19.89 -5.94 0.72
N PHE A 172 20.99 -5.21 0.78
CA PHE A 172 22.01 -5.16 -0.25
C PHE A 172 23.34 -5.57 0.37
N PHE A 173 23.98 -6.56 -0.21
CA PHE A 173 25.30 -7.03 0.22
C PHE A 173 26.27 -6.89 -0.95
N ARG A 174 27.35 -6.13 -0.75
CA ARG A 174 28.41 -6.03 -1.75
C ARG A 174 29.09 -7.40 -1.92
N LYS A 175 29.23 -7.85 -3.17
CA LYS A 175 29.94 -9.11 -3.51
C LYS A 175 31.24 -8.84 -4.26
N GLY A 176 31.29 -7.75 -5.03
CA GLY A 176 32.48 -7.27 -5.72
C GLY A 176 32.31 -5.84 -6.24
N PRO A 177 33.23 -5.34 -7.07
CA PRO A 177 33.10 -4.01 -7.67
C PRO A 177 31.90 -3.90 -8.64
N SER A 178 31.52 -5.00 -9.27
CA SER A 178 30.45 -5.10 -10.28
C SER A 178 29.37 -6.13 -9.93
N SER A 179 29.28 -6.57 -8.69
CA SER A 179 28.24 -7.53 -8.24
C SER A 179 27.75 -7.23 -6.83
N CYS A 180 26.47 -7.46 -6.60
CA CYS A 180 25.86 -7.45 -5.29
C CYS A 180 24.78 -8.51 -5.13
N LEU A 181 24.57 -8.95 -3.89
CA LEU A 181 23.48 -9.84 -3.49
C LEU A 181 22.33 -9.00 -2.92
N LEU A 182 21.13 -9.26 -3.44
CA LEU A 182 19.88 -8.74 -2.94
C LEU A 182 19.18 -9.78 -2.07
N GLU A 183 18.60 -9.35 -0.95
CA GLU A 183 17.71 -10.16 -0.12
C GLU A 183 16.42 -9.36 0.13
N LEU A 184 15.34 -9.76 -0.53
CA LEU A 184 14.02 -9.18 -0.38
C LEU A 184 13.19 -10.03 0.58
N THR A 185 12.73 -9.42 1.68
CA THR A 185 11.79 -10.03 2.61
C THR A 185 10.50 -9.21 2.64
N VAL A 186 9.37 -9.89 2.50
CA VAL A 186 8.02 -9.32 2.64
C VAL A 186 7.27 -10.16 3.66
N SER A 187 6.66 -9.50 4.64
CA SER A 187 5.79 -10.12 5.63
C SER A 187 4.39 -9.55 5.54
N TYR A 188 3.39 -10.39 5.78
CA TYR A 188 1.97 -10.00 5.84
C TYR A 188 1.27 -10.68 7.00
N GLU A 189 0.22 -10.06 7.54
CA GLU A 189 -0.57 -10.67 8.61
C GLU A 189 -1.76 -11.46 8.04
N VAL A 190 -2.02 -12.63 8.62
CA VAL A 190 -3.23 -13.42 8.38
C VAL A 190 -3.89 -13.81 9.71
N PRO A 191 -5.23 -13.94 9.76
CA PRO A 191 -5.89 -14.61 10.87
C PRO A 191 -5.32 -16.01 11.06
N GLU A 192 -5.14 -16.46 12.30
CA GLU A 192 -4.52 -17.76 12.64
C GLU A 192 -5.21 -18.94 11.91
N VAL A 193 -6.53 -18.90 11.77
CA VAL A 193 -7.32 -19.92 11.04
C VAL A 193 -6.95 -20.03 9.56
N LEU A 194 -6.37 -18.99 8.96
CA LEU A 194 -5.95 -18.96 7.55
C LEU A 194 -4.46 -19.28 7.35
N VAL A 195 -3.69 -19.54 8.42
CA VAL A 195 -2.28 -19.91 8.32
C VAL A 195 -2.03 -21.08 7.35
N PRO A 196 -2.80 -22.20 7.37
CA PRO A 196 -2.61 -23.29 6.42
C PRO A 196 -2.76 -22.86 4.95
N VAL A 197 -3.71 -21.96 4.68
CA VAL A 197 -3.92 -21.40 3.33
C VAL A 197 -2.75 -20.49 2.94
N ALA A 198 -2.30 -19.63 3.87
CA ALA A 198 -1.17 -18.75 3.65
C ALA A 198 0.12 -19.54 3.34
N THR A 199 0.37 -20.64 4.04
CA THR A 199 1.49 -21.55 3.77
C THR A 199 1.38 -22.19 2.38
N ALA A 200 0.17 -22.60 1.96
CA ALA A 200 -0.04 -23.20 0.64
C ALA A 200 0.21 -22.22 -0.52
N VAL A 201 -0.07 -20.91 -0.33
CA VAL A 201 0.15 -19.89 -1.36
C VAL A 201 1.55 -19.26 -1.31
N GLN A 202 2.32 -19.50 -0.26
CA GLN A 202 3.66 -18.94 -0.09
C GLN A 202 4.60 -19.17 -1.29
N PRO A 203 4.68 -20.37 -1.90
CA PRO A 203 5.53 -20.59 -3.09
C PRO A 203 5.15 -19.72 -4.29
N ILE A 204 3.85 -19.38 -4.44
CA ILE A 204 3.37 -18.50 -5.50
C ILE A 204 3.90 -17.09 -5.27
N LEU A 205 3.81 -16.59 -4.03
CA LEU A 205 4.35 -15.29 -3.66
C LEU A 205 5.87 -15.23 -3.83
N GLU A 206 6.60 -16.27 -3.41
CA GLU A 206 8.05 -16.37 -3.62
C GLU A 206 8.42 -16.31 -5.11
N ASN A 207 7.68 -17.00 -5.97
CA ASN A 207 7.89 -16.96 -7.42
C ASN A 207 7.63 -15.58 -8.01
N LEU A 208 6.60 -14.87 -7.54
CA LEU A 208 6.29 -13.51 -7.97
C LEU A 208 7.42 -12.53 -7.59
N LEU A 209 7.89 -12.62 -6.33
CA LEU A 209 9.01 -11.80 -5.85
C LEU A 209 10.30 -12.10 -6.62
N ARG A 210 10.60 -13.38 -6.86
CA ARG A 210 11.76 -13.83 -7.64
C ARG A 210 11.71 -13.30 -9.07
N GLY A 211 10.61 -13.50 -9.79
CA GLY A 211 10.45 -12.98 -11.15
C GLY A 211 10.54 -11.45 -11.21
N GLY A 212 10.10 -10.75 -10.15
CA GLY A 212 10.30 -9.32 -10.00
C GLY A 212 11.77 -8.92 -9.89
N LEU A 213 12.55 -9.62 -9.03
CA LEU A 213 13.99 -9.39 -8.90
C LEU A 213 14.77 -9.74 -10.17
N GLU A 214 14.35 -10.76 -10.94
CA GLU A 214 14.96 -11.08 -12.24
C GLU A 214 14.79 -9.96 -13.25
N ARG A 215 13.58 -9.36 -13.31
CA ARG A 215 13.32 -8.18 -14.15
C ARG A 215 14.09 -6.96 -13.67
N PHE A 216 14.17 -6.76 -12.35
CA PHE A 216 14.99 -5.71 -11.75
C PHE A 216 16.46 -5.86 -12.16
N ALA A 217 17.02 -7.07 -12.08
CA ALA A 217 18.39 -7.35 -12.47
C ALA A 217 18.66 -6.98 -13.94
N LYS A 218 17.74 -7.35 -14.85
CA LYS A 218 17.82 -6.99 -16.27
C LYS A 218 17.81 -5.47 -16.49
N LEU A 219 16.89 -4.76 -15.83
CA LEU A 219 16.78 -3.29 -15.91
C LEU A 219 18.00 -2.58 -15.31
N ALA A 220 18.51 -3.08 -14.19
CA ALA A 220 19.70 -2.51 -13.56
C ALA A 220 20.94 -2.68 -14.44
N LYS A 221 21.08 -3.84 -15.08
CA LYS A 221 22.18 -4.12 -16.01
C LYS A 221 22.10 -3.26 -17.28
N SER A 222 20.90 -3.02 -17.82
CA SER A 222 20.75 -2.14 -18.98
C SER A 222 21.08 -0.68 -18.66
N THR A 223 20.71 -0.20 -17.46
CA THR A 223 21.00 1.18 -17.02
C THR A 223 22.50 1.48 -16.91
N LEU A 224 23.35 0.45 -16.76
CA LEU A 224 24.81 0.60 -16.76
C LEU A 224 25.42 0.69 -18.16
N ALA A 225 24.69 0.23 -19.18
CA ALA A 225 25.17 0.18 -20.55
C ALA A 225 24.86 1.48 -21.33
N ASP A 226 23.96 2.31 -20.80
CA ASP A 226 23.57 3.63 -21.32
C ASP A 226 24.45 4.74 -20.71
#